data_AF-A0A7G8FX44-F1
#
_entry.id   AF-A0A7G8FX44-F1
#
_cell.length_a   1.000
_cell.length_b   1.000
_cell.length_c   1.000
_cell.angle_alpha   90.00
_cell.angle_beta   90.00
_cell.angle_gamma   90.00
#
_symmetry.space_group_name_H-M   'P 1'
#
loop_
_entity.id
_entity.type
_entity.pdbx_description
1 polymer ?
#
loop_
_entity_poly.entity_id
_entity_poly.type
_entity_poly.pdbx_seq_one_letter_code
_entity_poly.pdbx_strand_id
1 'polypeptide(L)'
;MVRADQSLPFAQTKAANLARMRAESLNGGLGSYRAAGCMYETGAQSCLASKTNEGFLFRFKGGAPGWEQQNPPSPSLETSVLVSRDGDRILEVPYNGPLR
;
A
#
# COMPACT_ATOMS: atom_id res chain seq x y z
N MET A 1 28.08 -7.29 -17.45
CA MET A 1 26.64 -7.26 -17.12
C MET A 1 26.50 -6.83 -15.67
N VAL A 2 26.07 -5.60 -15.40
CA VAL A 2 25.93 -5.08 -14.03
C VAL A 2 24.58 -5.53 -13.49
N ARG A 3 24.59 -6.42 -12.48
CA ARG A 3 23.38 -6.76 -11.71
C ARG A 3 23.09 -5.60 -10.76
N ALA A 4 22.08 -4.81 -11.08
CA ALA A 4 21.51 -3.83 -10.15
C ALA A 4 20.61 -4.57 -9.14
N ASP A 5 21.20 -5.12 -8.08
CA ASP A 5 20.45 -5.84 -7.03
C ASP A 5 20.56 -5.17 -5.65
N GLN A 6 20.79 -3.85 -5.61
CA GLN A 6 20.98 -3.08 -4.36
C GLN A 6 19.93 -1.99 -4.10
N SER A 7 18.82 -1.91 -4.84
CA SER A 7 17.78 -0.89 -4.61
C SER A 7 16.68 -1.29 -3.60
N LEU A 8 16.72 -2.51 -3.06
CA LEU A 8 15.56 -3.16 -2.44
C LEU A 8 14.97 -2.49 -1.18
N PRO A 9 15.71 -1.76 -0.31
CA PRO A 9 15.10 -0.99 0.78
C PRO A 9 14.46 0.34 0.31
N PHE A 10 15.11 1.03 -0.62
CA PHE A 10 14.66 2.33 -1.12
C PHE A 10 13.46 2.18 -2.07
N ALA A 11 13.54 1.24 -3.01
CA ALA A 11 12.47 0.93 -3.96
C ALA A 11 11.19 0.50 -3.22
N GLN A 12 11.31 -0.32 -2.16
CA GLN A 12 10.15 -0.74 -1.39
C GLN A 12 9.51 0.44 -0.62
N THR A 13 10.31 1.34 -0.05
CA THR A 13 9.78 2.54 0.62
C THR A 13 9.05 3.45 -0.36
N LYS A 14 9.61 3.64 -1.56
CA LYS A 14 8.95 4.38 -2.63
C LYS A 14 7.66 3.70 -3.09
N ALA A 15 7.70 2.38 -3.23
CA ALA A 15 6.55 1.56 -3.60
C ALA A 15 5.41 1.64 -2.57
N ALA A 16 5.73 1.54 -1.27
CA ALA A 16 4.76 1.67 -0.19
C ALA A 16 4.09 3.05 -0.21
N ASN A 17 4.88 4.12 -0.38
CA ASN A 17 4.35 5.47 -0.52
C ASN A 17 3.42 5.61 -1.74
N LEU A 18 3.82 5.06 -2.89
CA LEU A 18 3.03 5.11 -4.11
C LEU A 18 1.72 4.31 -3.98
N ALA A 19 1.78 3.13 -3.37
CA ALA A 19 0.60 2.29 -3.09
C ALA A 19 -0.39 2.98 -2.14
N ARG A 20 0.12 3.57 -1.05
CA ARG A 20 -0.69 4.32 -0.08
C ARG A 20 -1.39 5.51 -0.74
N MET A 21 -0.66 6.36 -1.44
CA MET A 21 -1.23 7.52 -2.14
C MET A 21 -2.26 7.10 -3.20
N ARG A 22 -2.02 5.97 -3.89
CA ARG A 22 -2.97 5.44 -4.87
C ARG A 22 -4.28 5.01 -4.21
N ALA A 23 -4.23 4.32 -3.09
CA ALA A 23 -5.43 3.91 -2.35
C ALA A 23 -6.19 5.12 -1.78
N GLU A 24 -5.50 6.10 -1.21
CA GLU A 24 -6.11 7.34 -0.73
C GLU A 24 -6.81 8.09 -1.87
N SER A 25 -6.16 8.23 -3.03
CA SER A 25 -6.74 8.86 -4.21
C SER A 25 -7.99 8.12 -4.74
N LEU A 26 -7.97 6.78 -4.76
CA LEU A 26 -9.11 5.99 -5.21
C LEU A 26 -10.33 6.10 -4.30
N ASN A 27 -10.10 6.35 -3.01
CA ASN A 27 -11.13 6.26 -1.98
C ASN A 27 -11.58 7.64 -1.46
N GLY A 28 -11.51 8.67 -2.31
CA GLY A 28 -12.03 10.01 -2.01
C GLY A 28 -11.02 10.97 -1.35
N GLY A 29 -9.74 10.60 -1.31
CA GLY A 29 -8.67 11.41 -0.75
C GLY A 29 -8.59 11.38 0.78
N LEU A 30 -7.61 12.11 1.32
CA LEU A 30 -7.26 12.08 2.76
C LEU A 30 -8.37 12.55 3.71
N GLY A 31 -9.38 13.26 3.20
CA GLY A 31 -10.55 13.67 3.99
C GLY A 31 -11.59 12.56 4.15
N SER A 32 -11.58 11.55 3.27
CA SER A 32 -12.55 10.45 3.26
C SER A 32 -11.93 9.10 3.56
N TYR A 33 -10.61 8.95 3.36
CA TYR A 33 -9.92 7.69 3.52
C TYR A 33 -8.50 7.85 4.05
N ARG A 34 -8.15 6.98 4.99
CA ARG A 34 -6.79 6.73 5.49
C ARG A 34 -6.49 5.25 5.37
N ALA A 35 -5.36 4.91 4.74
CA ALA A 35 -4.82 3.55 4.79
C ALA A 35 -4.46 3.14 6.22
N ALA A 36 -4.39 1.83 6.50
CA ALA A 36 -3.95 1.30 7.79
C ALA A 36 -2.53 1.75 8.18
N GLY A 37 -2.28 1.78 9.49
CA GLY A 37 -1.01 2.23 10.09
C GLY A 37 0.22 1.53 9.53
N CYS A 38 0.10 0.23 9.19
CA CYS A 38 1.17 -0.55 8.56
C CYS A 38 1.74 0.08 7.28
N MET A 39 0.95 0.87 6.53
CA MET A 39 1.39 1.53 5.29
C MET A 39 2.27 2.76 5.55
N TYR A 40 2.39 3.20 6.80
CA TYR A 40 3.24 4.31 7.23
C TYR A 40 4.56 3.84 7.84
N GLU A 41 4.73 2.53 8.05
CA GLU A 41 6.02 1.94 8.41
C GLU A 41 7.01 2.05 7.24
N THR A 42 8.31 2.09 7.54
CA THR A 42 9.35 2.09 6.51
C THR A 42 9.22 0.85 5.61
N GLY A 43 8.85 1.07 4.34
CA GLY A 43 8.62 0.01 3.37
C GLY A 43 7.35 -0.82 3.59
N ALA A 44 6.50 -0.46 4.57
CA ALA A 44 5.23 -1.11 4.87
C ALA A 44 5.33 -2.65 4.99
N GLN A 45 6.34 -3.15 5.71
CA GLN A 45 6.62 -4.60 5.79
C GLN A 45 5.39 -5.38 6.29
N SER A 46 4.67 -4.85 7.28
CA SER A 46 3.49 -5.50 7.85
C SER A 46 2.29 -5.57 6.89
N CYS A 47 2.33 -4.80 5.79
CA CYS A 47 1.31 -4.81 4.74
C CYS A 47 1.83 -5.21 3.36
N LEU A 48 3.07 -5.71 3.29
CA LEU A 48 3.62 -6.34 2.10
C LEU A 48 3.09 -7.77 2.00
N ALA A 49 2.21 -8.02 1.02
CA ALA A 49 1.66 -9.34 0.77
C ALA A 49 2.61 -10.22 -0.05
N SER A 50 3.34 -9.65 -1.01
CA SER A 50 4.37 -10.37 -1.76
C SER A 50 5.42 -9.44 -2.36
N LYS A 51 6.60 -10.02 -2.61
CA LYS A 51 7.72 -9.38 -3.30
C LYS A 51 8.29 -10.35 -4.32
N THR A 52 8.18 -10.01 -5.59
CA THR A 52 8.56 -10.86 -6.72
C THR A 52 9.39 -10.06 -7.73
N ASN A 53 9.72 -10.67 -8.87
CA ASN A 53 10.39 -9.96 -9.96
C ASN A 53 9.47 -8.92 -10.63
N GLU A 54 8.14 -9.11 -10.59
CA GLU A 54 7.17 -8.14 -11.06
C GLU A 54 7.16 -6.88 -10.18
N GLY A 55 7.27 -7.05 -8.85
CA GLY A 55 7.42 -5.95 -7.91
C GLY A 55 6.88 -6.22 -6.51
N PHE A 56 6.25 -5.20 -5.90
CA PHE A 56 5.74 -5.22 -4.53
C PHE A 56 4.22 -5.20 -4.53
N LEU A 57 3.60 -6.25 -3.99
CA LEU A 57 2.16 -6.27 -3.75
C LEU A 57 1.89 -5.88 -2.30
N PHE A 58 1.22 -4.76 -2.10
CA PHE A 58 0.72 -4.36 -0.79
C PHE A 58 -0.75 -4.76 -0.66
N ARG A 59 -1.16 -5.23 0.52
CA ARG A 59 -2.55 -5.47 0.88
C ARG A 59 -2.82 -4.89 2.26
N PHE A 60 -3.81 -4.02 2.36
CA PHE A 60 -4.13 -3.32 3.59
C PHE A 60 -5.59 -2.91 3.65
N LYS A 61 -6.08 -2.72 4.87
CA LYS A 61 -7.38 -2.13 5.14
C LYS A 61 -7.28 -0.60 5.19
N GLY A 62 -8.40 0.08 5.08
CA GLY A 62 -8.51 1.50 5.36
C GLY A 62 -9.96 1.93 5.53
N GLY A 63 -10.14 3.18 5.95
CA GLY A 63 -11.45 3.76 6.25
C GLY A 63 -11.38 5.24 6.51
N ALA A 64 -12.48 5.83 7.01
CA ALA A 64 -12.55 7.25 7.31
C ALA A 64 -11.44 7.70 8.27
N PRO A 65 -10.93 8.95 8.21
CA PRO A 65 -9.94 9.43 9.17
C PRO A 65 -10.34 9.12 10.62
N GLY A 66 -9.43 8.53 11.39
CA GLY A 66 -9.72 8.07 12.76
C GLY A 66 -10.21 6.62 12.88
N TRP A 67 -10.52 5.92 11.78
CA TRP A 67 -11.10 4.57 11.80
C TRP A 67 -10.31 3.56 12.62
N GLU A 68 -8.99 3.63 12.58
CA GLU A 68 -8.08 2.70 13.25
C GLU A 68 -7.99 2.98 14.77
N GLN A 69 -8.31 4.20 15.19
CA GLN A 69 -8.33 4.60 16.60
C GLN A 69 -9.67 4.32 17.30
N GLN A 70 -10.71 3.93 16.54
CA GLN A 70 -12.00 3.53 17.12
C GLN A 70 -11.86 2.24 17.94
N ASN A 71 -12.79 2.01 18.86
CA ASN A 71 -12.84 0.80 19.67
C ASN A 71 -14.21 0.10 19.54
N PRO A 72 -14.34 -0.96 18.72
CA PRO A 72 -13.28 -1.58 17.90
C PRO A 72 -12.90 -0.73 16.66
N PRO A 73 -11.73 -0.96 16.05
CA PRO A 73 -11.38 -0.34 14.76
C PRO A 73 -12.43 -0.65 13.69
N SER A 74 -12.75 0.33 12.86
CA SER A 74 -13.85 0.24 11.87
C SER A 74 -13.39 0.52 10.43
N PRO A 75 -12.60 -0.38 9.81
CA PRO A 75 -12.21 -0.23 8.41
C PRO A 75 -13.43 -0.35 7.49
N SER A 76 -13.41 0.35 6.35
CA SER A 76 -14.50 0.30 5.38
C SER A 76 -14.13 -0.46 4.10
N LEU A 77 -12.85 -0.49 3.74
CA LEU A 77 -12.36 -1.10 2.50
C LEU A 77 -11.07 -1.88 2.72
N GLU A 78 -10.85 -2.87 1.87
CA GLU A 78 -9.56 -3.49 1.65
C GLU A 78 -9.05 -3.10 0.26
N THR A 79 -7.75 -2.80 0.17
CA THR A 79 -7.08 -2.43 -1.06
C THR A 79 -5.83 -3.31 -1.26
N SER A 80 -5.64 -3.78 -2.49
CA SER A 80 -4.39 -4.40 -2.94
C SER A 80 -3.81 -3.59 -4.08
N VAL A 81 -2.52 -3.27 -4.03
CA VAL A 81 -1.82 -2.48 -5.05
C VAL A 81 -0.50 -3.15 -5.40
N LEU A 82 -0.30 -3.43 -6.69
CA LEU A 82 0.96 -3.93 -7.22
C LEU A 82 1.77 -2.75 -7.78
N VAL A 83 2.99 -2.59 -7.28
CA VAL A 83 3.93 -1.54 -7.69
C VAL A 83 5.17 -2.18 -8.29
N SER A 84 5.75 -1.55 -9.30
CA SER A 84 6.94 -2.04 -9.99
C SER A 84 8.13 -2.26 -9.05
N ARG A 85 9.04 -3.17 -9.44
CA ARG A 85 10.24 -3.52 -8.66
C ARG A 85 11.15 -2.34 -8.31
N ASP A 86 11.16 -1.28 -9.12
CA ASP A 86 11.88 -0.03 -8.84
C ASP A 86 11.13 0.92 -7.89
N GLY A 87 9.83 0.69 -7.67
CA GLY A 87 8.97 1.49 -6.80
C GLY A 87 8.34 2.71 -7.49
N ASP A 88 8.45 2.83 -8.81
CA ASP A 88 8.19 4.09 -9.52
C ASP A 88 6.82 4.12 -10.21
N ARG A 89 6.18 2.97 -10.39
CA ARG A 89 4.96 2.85 -11.18
C ARG A 89 3.96 1.89 -10.55
N ILE A 90 2.70 2.32 -10.47
CA ILE A 90 1.56 1.42 -10.22
C ILE A 90 1.43 0.51 -11.44
N LEU A 91 1.59 -0.80 -11.23
CA LEU A 91 1.34 -1.79 -12.27
C LEU A 91 -0.14 -2.17 -12.30
N GLU A 92 -0.74 -2.38 -11.13
CA GLU A 92 -2.14 -2.80 -11.02
C GLU A 92 -2.72 -2.43 -9.65
N VAL A 93 -4.05 -2.37 -9.58
CA VAL A 93 -4.82 -2.37 -8.32
C VAL A 93 -5.72 -3.61 -8.33
N PRO A 94 -5.19 -4.79 -7.97
CA PRO A 94 -5.95 -6.04 -8.07
C PRO A 94 -7.24 -6.06 -7.25
N TYR A 95 -7.33 -5.23 -6.20
CA TYR A 95 -8.53 -5.09 -5.40
C TYR A 95 -8.66 -3.70 -4.77
N ASN A 96 -9.88 -3.16 -4.75
CA ASN A 96 -10.25 -1.99 -3.95
C ASN A 96 -11.76 -2.03 -3.71
N GLY A 97 -12.19 -2.54 -2.55
CA GLY A 97 -13.60 -2.81 -2.31
C GLY A 97 -13.92 -3.24 -0.88
N PRO A 98 -15.14 -3.77 -0.65
CA PRO A 98 -15.59 -4.22 0.67
C PRO A 98 -14.60 -5.19 1.35
N LEU A 99 -14.63 -5.25 2.67
CA LEU A 99 -13.76 -6.17 3.43
C LEU A 99 -14.03 -7.63 3.04
N ARG A 100 -12.95 -8.42 2.98
CA ARG A 100 -12.95 -9.87 2.70
C ARG A 100 -12.37 -10.64 3.87
#